data_AF-A0A6M4G4D4-F1
#
_entry.id   AF-A0A6M4G4D4-F1
#
_cell.length_a   1.000
_cell.length_b   1.000
_cell.length_c   1.000
_cell.angle_alpha   90.00
_cell.angle_beta   90.00
_cell.angle_gamma   90.00
#
_symmetry.space_group_name_H-M   'P 1'
#
loop_
_entity.id
_entity.type
_entity.pdbx_description
1 polymer ?
#
loop_
_entity_poly.entity_id
_entity_poly.type
_entity_poly.pdbx_seq_one_letter_code
_entity_poly.pdbx_strand_id
1 'polypeptide(L)'
;MTDRDTLLALAERVEALSNPNAEIDGDIVMALGLLNFDTHRLLLFADGQMAPAISPAYTASLDAAKTLVPKGWHVGMLTECDEDDSPSCCLTQNEEPCRDAVGRGADMALSLVAASLRARAGGL
;
A
#
# COMPACT_ATOMS: atom_id res chain seq x y z
N MET A 1 -10.94 8.89 11.02
CA MET A 1 -10.55 7.75 11.88
C MET A 1 -10.36 6.59 10.93
N THR A 2 -9.12 6.23 10.61
CA THR A 2 -8.86 5.09 9.72
C THR A 2 -9.13 3.83 10.54
N ASP A 3 -10.09 3.04 10.08
CA ASP A 3 -10.54 1.84 10.76
C ASP A 3 -9.61 0.64 10.43
N ARG A 4 -9.27 -0.16 11.44
CA ARG A 4 -8.35 -1.31 11.32
C ARG A 4 -8.88 -2.30 10.29
N ASP A 5 -10.16 -2.62 10.36
CA ASP A 5 -10.79 -3.62 9.48
C ASP A 5 -10.81 -3.13 8.03
N THR A 6 -11.01 -1.83 7.83
CA THR A 6 -10.89 -1.20 6.50
C THR A 6 -9.51 -1.38 5.88
N LEU A 7 -8.43 -1.22 6.65
CA LEU A 7 -7.05 -1.40 6.15
C LEU A 7 -6.74 -2.87 5.85
N LEU A 8 -7.23 -3.79 6.68
CA LEU A 8 -7.07 -5.23 6.47
C LEU A 8 -7.82 -5.69 5.21
N ALA A 9 -9.07 -5.24 5.03
CA ALA A 9 -9.85 -5.54 3.83
C ALA A 9 -9.20 -4.98 2.56
N LEU A 10 -8.58 -3.80 2.63
CA LEU A 10 -7.81 -3.27 1.49
C LEU A 10 -6.56 -4.10 1.20
N ALA A 11 -5.86 -4.59 2.22
CA ALA A 11 -4.70 -5.46 2.02
C ALA A 11 -5.10 -6.76 1.31
N GLU A 12 -6.21 -7.39 1.72
CA GLU A 12 -6.75 -8.60 1.06
C GLU A 12 -7.16 -8.32 -0.40
N ARG A 13 -7.77 -7.18 -0.67
CA ARG A 13 -8.10 -6.77 -2.05
C ARG A 13 -6.86 -6.60 -2.91
N VAL A 14 -5.79 -6.04 -2.36
CA VAL A 14 -4.50 -5.88 -3.07
C VAL A 14 -3.86 -7.24 -3.37
N GLU A 15 -3.93 -8.18 -2.43
CA GLU A 15 -3.41 -9.54 -2.60
C GLU A 15 -4.12 -10.32 -3.70
N ALA A 16 -5.41 -10.06 -3.90
CA ALA A 16 -6.20 -10.68 -4.97
C ALA A 16 -5.92 -10.08 -6.37
N LEU A 17 -5.14 -9.00 -6.48
CA LEU A 17 -4.82 -8.39 -7.76
C LEU A 17 -3.71 -9.18 -8.49
N SER A 18 -3.94 -9.42 -9.78
CA SER A 18 -2.91 -9.93 -10.69
C SER A 18 -2.19 -8.82 -11.47
N ASN A 19 -2.72 -7.59 -11.44
CA ASN A 19 -2.21 -6.43 -12.17
C ASN A 19 -2.42 -5.16 -11.34
N PRO A 20 -1.63 -4.09 -11.57
CA PRO A 20 -1.84 -2.80 -10.94
C PRO A 20 -3.25 -2.25 -11.15
N ASN A 21 -3.78 -1.56 -10.14
CA ASN A 21 -5.15 -1.07 -10.13
C ASN A 21 -5.24 0.35 -9.55
N ALA A 22 -5.52 1.32 -10.42
CA ALA A 22 -5.63 2.73 -10.06
C ALA A 22 -6.84 3.06 -9.17
N GLU A 23 -7.92 2.26 -9.22
CA GLU A 23 -9.07 2.42 -8.32
C GLU A 23 -8.68 2.04 -6.88
N ILE A 24 -7.95 0.94 -6.73
CA ILE A 24 -7.38 0.50 -5.44
C ILE A 24 -6.38 1.54 -4.91
N ASP A 25 -5.55 2.12 -5.77
CA ASP A 25 -4.65 3.21 -5.36
C ASP A 25 -5.41 4.40 -4.76
N GLY A 26 -6.54 4.78 -5.38
CA GLY A 26 -7.43 5.82 -4.86
C GLY A 26 -8.07 5.45 -3.52
N ASP A 27 -8.52 4.20 -3.36
CA ASP A 27 -9.05 3.70 -2.09
C ASP A 27 -8.00 3.77 -0.97
N ILE A 28 -6.74 3.43 -1.26
CA ILE A 28 -5.61 3.53 -0.32
C ILE A 28 -5.39 4.98 0.11
N VAL A 29 -5.37 5.91 -0.83
CA VAL A 29 -5.23 7.35 -0.56
C VAL A 29 -6.33 7.83 0.39
N MET A 30 -7.58 7.44 0.12
CA MET A 30 -8.74 7.79 0.93
C MET A 30 -8.66 7.20 2.34
N ALA A 31 -8.34 5.91 2.44
CA ALA A 31 -8.27 5.19 3.71
C ALA A 31 -7.17 5.75 4.63
N LEU A 32 -6.02 6.13 4.05
CA LEU A 32 -4.90 6.68 4.79
C LEU A 32 -5.01 8.19 5.05
N GLY A 33 -6.07 8.84 4.55
CA GLY A 33 -6.25 10.28 4.69
C GLY A 33 -5.12 11.09 4.07
N LEU A 34 -4.48 10.56 3.02
CA LEU A 34 -3.33 11.19 2.36
C LEU A 34 -3.74 12.35 1.44
N LEU A 35 -5.05 12.57 1.26
CA LEU A 35 -5.56 13.82 0.69
C LEU A 35 -5.62 14.87 1.80
N ASN A 36 -4.76 15.89 1.66
CA ASN A 36 -5.07 17.17 2.27
C ASN A 36 -6.38 17.68 1.62
N PHE A 37 -7.38 17.98 2.44
CA PHE A 37 -8.75 18.38 2.07
C PHE A 37 -8.83 19.73 1.32
N ASP A 38 -8.17 19.83 0.17
CA ASP A 38 -8.37 20.92 -0.80
C ASP A 38 -8.47 20.44 -2.26
N THR A 39 -8.30 19.14 -2.50
CA THR A 39 -8.38 18.55 -3.84
C THR A 39 -9.47 17.48 -3.88
N HIS A 40 -10.72 17.93 -3.85
CA HIS A 40 -11.81 17.09 -4.33
C HIS A 40 -11.63 16.86 -5.84
N ARG A 41 -10.99 15.73 -6.17
CA ARG A 41 -10.95 15.05 -7.46
C ARG A 41 -10.30 15.78 -8.64
N LEU A 42 -9.91 17.04 -8.53
CA LEU A 42 -9.28 17.77 -9.63
C LEU A 42 -8.12 18.64 -9.14
N LEU A 43 -6.93 18.45 -9.71
CA LEU A 43 -5.86 19.44 -9.66
C LEU A 43 -6.26 20.59 -10.60
N LEU A 44 -6.49 21.77 -10.03
CA LEU A 44 -6.63 23.00 -10.80
C LEU A 44 -5.23 23.46 -11.19
N PHE A 45 -4.89 23.34 -12.46
CA PHE A 45 -3.68 23.93 -13.00
C PHE A 45 -3.83 25.45 -13.12
N ALA A 46 -2.71 26.16 -13.12
CA ALA A 46 -2.68 27.63 -13.22
C ALA A 46 -3.32 28.18 -14.52
N ASP A 47 -3.51 27.34 -15.53
CA ASP A 47 -4.19 27.64 -16.79
C ASP A 47 -5.71 27.38 -16.76
N GLY A 48 -6.25 26.98 -15.60
CA GLY A 48 -7.67 26.67 -15.41
C GLY A 48 -8.07 25.26 -15.86
N GLN A 49 -7.12 24.43 -16.32
CA GLN A 49 -7.43 23.03 -16.59
C GLN A 49 -7.59 22.23 -15.31
N MET A 50 -8.56 21.32 -15.33
CA MET A 50 -8.82 20.38 -14.25
C MET A 50 -8.31 19.00 -14.68
N ALA A 51 -7.28 18.48 -14.02
CA ALA A 51 -6.85 17.08 -14.18
C ALA A 51 -7.29 16.24 -12.99
N PRO A 52 -7.58 14.93 -13.19
CA PRO A 52 -7.82 14.04 -12.06
C PRO A 52 -6.68 14.15 -11.06
N ALA A 53 -7.03 14.27 -9.77
CA ALA A 53 -6.04 14.21 -8.69
C ALA A 53 -5.19 12.95 -8.91
N ILE A 54 -3.91 13.13 -9.22
CA ILE A 54 -3.02 12.03 -9.58
C ILE A 54 -2.74 11.26 -8.29
N SER A 55 -3.48 10.17 -8.07
CA SER A 55 -3.11 9.21 -7.04
C SER A 55 -1.74 8.65 -7.39
N PRO A 56 -0.80 8.57 -6.44
CA PRO A 56 0.42 7.82 -6.67
C PRO A 56 0.05 6.39 -7.07
N ALA A 57 0.72 5.85 -8.07
CA ALA A 57 0.44 4.51 -8.59
C ALA A 57 1.06 3.45 -7.67
N TYR A 58 0.53 3.31 -6.44
CA TYR A 58 1.08 2.45 -5.39
C TYR A 58 1.17 0.99 -5.84
N THR A 59 0.12 0.49 -6.48
CA THR A 59 0.07 -0.88 -7.02
C THR A 59 0.93 -1.08 -8.27
N ALA A 60 1.33 -0.01 -8.96
CA ALA A 60 2.15 -0.10 -10.19
C ALA A 60 3.63 0.23 -9.97
N SER A 61 3.98 0.94 -8.89
CA SER A 61 5.32 1.48 -8.65
C SER A 61 5.82 1.12 -7.26
N LEU A 62 6.93 0.38 -7.21
CA LEU A 62 7.59 0.02 -5.96
C LEU A 62 8.02 1.26 -5.16
N ASP A 63 8.47 2.32 -5.83
CA ASP A 63 8.89 3.54 -5.13
C ASP A 63 7.70 4.31 -4.55
N ALA A 64 6.54 4.30 -5.23
CA ALA A 64 5.31 4.80 -4.64
C ALA A 64 4.91 3.92 -3.43
N ALA A 65 4.94 2.60 -3.56
CA ALA A 65 4.62 1.67 -2.48
C ALA A 65 5.51 1.87 -1.23
N LYS A 66 6.81 2.17 -1.40
CA LYS A 66 7.72 2.48 -0.27
C LYS A 66 7.27 3.69 0.56
N THR A 67 6.55 4.65 -0.04
CA THR A 67 6.02 5.80 0.71
C THR A 67 4.90 5.41 1.68
N LEU A 68 4.27 4.25 1.48
CA LEU A 68 3.24 3.73 2.38
C LEU A 68 3.83 3.07 3.62
N VAL A 69 5.11 2.71 3.63
CA VAL A 69 5.75 2.08 4.79
C VAL A 69 5.69 3.04 6.00
N PRO A 70 5.14 2.62 7.15
CA PRO A 70 5.10 3.48 8.32
C PRO A 70 6.52 3.79 8.82
N LYS A 71 6.72 5.00 9.36
CA LYS A 71 8.03 5.41 9.90
C LYS A 71 8.45 4.46 11.04
N GLY A 72 9.71 4.06 11.04
CA GLY A 72 10.27 3.15 12.05
C GLY A 72 10.01 1.66 11.77
N TRP A 73 9.41 1.32 10.63
CA TRP A 73 9.30 -0.05 10.16
C TRP A 73 10.41 -0.38 9.17
N HIS A 74 10.92 -1.61 9.24
CA HIS A 74 11.92 -2.15 8.35
C HIS A 74 11.27 -3.07 7.31
N VAL A 75 11.68 -2.92 6.05
CA VAL A 75 11.18 -3.75 4.94
C VAL A 75 12.10 -4.96 4.78
N GLY A 76 11.56 -6.15 5.00
CA GLY A 76 12.18 -7.42 4.62
C GLY A 76 11.53 -7.96 3.35
N MET A 77 12.33 -8.30 2.35
CA MET A 77 11.86 -9.04 1.19
C MET A 77 12.01 -10.53 1.49
N LEU A 78 10.92 -11.28 1.35
CA LEU A 78 10.92 -12.73 1.47
C LEU A 78 10.80 -13.29 0.06
N THR A 79 11.92 -13.73 -0.49
CA THR A 79 11.96 -14.32 -1.84
C THR A 79 11.50 -15.78 -1.86
N GLU A 80 11.34 -16.42 -0.70
CA GLU A 80 11.16 -17.88 -0.59
C GLU A 80 10.28 -18.24 0.61
N CYS A 81 8.96 -18.00 0.55
CA CYS A 81 8.09 -18.40 1.67
C CYS A 81 6.93 -19.34 1.35
N ASP A 82 6.54 -19.60 0.10
CA ASP A 82 5.48 -20.57 -0.18
C ASP A 82 5.67 -21.25 -1.56
N GLU A 83 5.02 -22.41 -1.73
CA GLU A 83 5.09 -23.32 -2.89
C GLU A 83 4.67 -22.70 -4.24
N ASP A 84 4.16 -21.46 -4.23
CA ASP A 84 3.58 -20.76 -5.39
C ASP A 84 4.50 -19.73 -6.06
N ASP A 85 5.81 -19.69 -5.74
CA ASP A 85 6.84 -18.77 -6.31
C ASP A 85 6.46 -17.27 -6.29
N SER A 86 5.44 -16.91 -5.51
CA SER A 86 4.86 -15.57 -5.51
C SER A 86 5.64 -14.66 -4.54
N PRO A 87 5.98 -13.42 -4.96
CA PRO A 87 6.73 -12.52 -4.10
C PRO A 87 5.97 -12.21 -2.81
N SER A 88 6.72 -12.04 -1.72
CA SER A 88 6.19 -11.69 -0.41
C SER A 88 7.03 -10.61 0.26
N CYS A 89 6.38 -9.64 0.89
CA CYS A 89 7.02 -8.59 1.67
C CYS A 89 6.63 -8.72 3.14
N CYS A 90 7.60 -8.57 4.04
CA CYS A 90 7.34 -8.41 5.47
C CYS A 90 7.79 -7.03 5.95
N LEU A 91 7.05 -6.48 6.89
CA LEU A 91 7.44 -5.29 7.65
C LEU A 91 7.62 -5.68 9.11
N THR A 92 8.71 -5.21 9.72
CA THR A 92 9.04 -5.47 11.12
C THR A 92 9.23 -4.15 11.85
N GLN A 93 8.70 -4.05 13.07
CA GLN A 93 8.85 -2.84 13.90
C GLN A 93 9.96 -2.99 14.94
N ASN A 94 10.24 -4.22 15.39
CA ASN A 94 11.29 -4.53 16.36
C ASN A 94 12.47 -5.26 15.69
N GLU A 95 13.68 -5.06 16.22
CA GLU A 95 14.88 -5.81 15.79
C GLU A 95 14.62 -7.33 15.96
N GLU A 96 14.96 -8.08 14.90
CA GLU A 96 14.59 -9.46 14.54
C GLU A 96 14.15 -10.48 15.63
N PRO A 97 13.35 -11.52 15.26
CA PRO A 97 12.79 -11.83 13.95
C PRO A 97 11.24 -11.78 13.99
N CYS A 98 10.66 -10.61 14.19
CA CYS A 98 9.20 -10.48 14.27
C CYS A 98 8.64 -10.11 12.89
N ARG A 99 7.99 -11.05 12.19
CA ARG A 99 7.21 -10.77 10.96
C ARG A 99 5.88 -10.10 11.33
N ASP A 100 5.96 -8.88 11.84
CA ASP A 100 4.82 -8.16 12.42
C ASP A 100 3.72 -7.87 11.40
N ALA A 101 4.06 -7.69 10.13
CA ALA A 101 3.08 -7.60 9.05
C ALA A 101 3.63 -8.28 7.78
N VAL A 102 2.81 -9.10 7.12
CA VAL A 102 3.17 -9.79 5.88
C VAL A 102 2.14 -9.46 4.81
N GLY A 103 2.61 -9.17 3.59
CA GLY A 103 1.78 -8.96 2.41
C GLY A 103 2.28 -9.81 1.25
N ARG A 104 1.33 -10.42 0.54
CA ARG A 104 1.59 -11.22 -0.67
C ARG A 104 1.10 -10.45 -1.92
N GLY A 105 1.47 -10.91 -3.10
CA GLY A 105 0.96 -10.33 -4.33
C GLY A 105 1.60 -10.92 -5.57
N ALA A 106 1.06 -10.57 -6.74
CA ALA A 106 1.61 -11.00 -8.02
C ALA A 106 2.96 -10.33 -8.36
N ASP A 107 3.30 -9.22 -7.70
CA ASP A 107 4.58 -8.54 -7.83
C ASP A 107 5.04 -7.91 -6.49
N MET A 108 6.24 -7.32 -6.52
CA MET A 108 6.86 -6.68 -5.36
C MET A 108 6.12 -5.42 -4.87
N ALA A 109 5.51 -4.66 -5.78
CA ALA A 109 4.77 -3.46 -5.40
C ALA A 109 3.48 -3.84 -4.67
N LEU A 110 2.70 -4.77 -5.23
CA LEU A 110 1.48 -5.31 -4.60
C LEU A 110 1.77 -5.91 -3.23
N SER A 111 2.82 -6.72 -3.13
CA SER A 111 3.23 -7.34 -1.86
C SER A 111 3.61 -6.29 -0.81
N LEU A 112 4.34 -5.24 -1.20
CA LEU A 112 4.74 -4.17 -0.30
C LEU A 112 3.56 -3.31 0.14
N VAL A 113 2.61 -3.03 -0.76
CA VAL A 113 1.38 -2.30 -0.45
C VAL A 113 0.56 -3.07 0.59
N ALA A 114 0.32 -4.37 0.36
CA ALA A 114 -0.42 -5.21 1.31
C ALA A 114 0.26 -5.27 2.69
N ALA A 115 1.59 -5.43 2.73
CA ALA A 115 2.35 -5.43 3.98
C ALA A 115 2.25 -4.08 4.71
N SER A 116 2.34 -2.97 3.97
CA SER A 116 2.23 -1.61 4.51
C SER A 116 0.85 -1.32 5.10
N LEU A 117 -0.21 -1.78 4.45
CA LEU A 117 -1.58 -1.64 4.94
C LEU A 117 -1.78 -2.40 6.26
N ARG A 118 -1.26 -3.64 6.35
CA ARG A 118 -1.32 -4.43 7.59
C ARG A 118 -0.47 -3.84 8.72
N ALA A 119 0.72 -3.33 8.42
CA ALA A 119 1.54 -2.65 9.42
C ALA A 119 0.81 -1.42 10.00
N ARG A 120 0.13 -0.64 9.15
CA ARG A 120 -0.67 0.52 9.58
C ARG A 120 -1.94 0.13 10.35
N ALA A 121 -2.48 -1.05 10.11
CA ALA A 121 -3.58 -1.62 10.89
C ALA A 121 -3.15 -2.02 12.32
N GLY A 122 -1.84 -1.98 12.63
CA GLY A 122 -1.27 -2.32 13.93
C GLY A 122 -0.62 -3.70 13.99
N GLY A 123 -0.18 -4.24 12.85
CA GLY A 123 0.42 -5.58 12.76
C GLY A 123 -0.59 -6.71 12.91
N LEU A 124 -0.16 -7.92 12.56
CA LEU A 124 -0.89 -9.19 12.69
C LEU A 124 -1.21 -9.50 14.16
#